data_AF-A0A945YQL4-F1
#
_entry.id   AF-A0A945YQL4-F1
#
_cell.length_a   1.000
_cell.length_b   1.000
_cell.length_c   1.000
_cell.angle_alpha   90.00
_cell.angle_beta   90.00
_cell.angle_gamma   90.00
#
_symmetry.space_group_name_H-M   'P 1'
#
loop_
_entity.id
_entity.type
_entity.pdbx_description
1 polymer ?
#
loop_
_entity_poly.entity_id
_entity_poly.type
_entity_poly.pdbx_seq_one_letter_code
_entity_poly.pdbx_strand_id
1 'polypeptide(L)'
;MTIFELSLLASASFIAGIINSIAGGGSFLTFPALVFTGVPTIAANATSAVAVFPGYLSGALGFAKELKEYPKSKFLLLITLSIMGGIGGSL
;
A
#
# COMPACT_ATOMS: atom_id res chain seq x y z
N MET A 1 -6.84 16.71 -15.49
CA MET A 1 -7.68 16.03 -14.51
C MET A 1 -8.94 16.84 -14.26
N THR A 2 -10.12 16.21 -14.33
CA THR A 2 -11.39 16.83 -13.98
C THR A 2 -11.63 16.80 -12.47
N ILE A 3 -12.56 17.62 -11.96
CA ILE A 3 -12.94 17.58 -10.54
C ILE A 3 -13.48 16.21 -10.13
N PHE A 4 -14.17 15.53 -11.05
CA PHE A 4 -14.69 14.19 -10.85
C PHE A 4 -13.57 13.16 -10.67
N GLU A 5 -12.53 13.20 -11.52
CA GLU A 5 -11.36 12.33 -11.40
C GLU A 5 -10.62 12.55 -10.08
N LEU A 6 -10.48 13.81 -9.64
CA LEU A 6 -9.85 14.13 -8.36
C LEU A 6 -10.66 13.55 -7.19
N SER A 7 -11.98 13.73 -7.19
CA SER A 7 -12.87 13.17 -6.16
C SER A 7 -12.84 11.65 -6.16
N LEU A 8 -12.84 11.01 -7.34
CA LEU A 8 -12.73 9.56 -7.49
C LEU A 8 -11.41 9.03 -6.92
N LEU A 9 -10.28 9.62 -7.31
CA LEU A 9 -8.96 9.19 -6.84
C LEU A 9 -8.78 9.43 -5.34
N ALA A 10 -9.28 10.55 -4.81
CA ALA A 10 -9.21 10.86 -3.39
C ALA A 10 -10.01 9.86 -2.55
N SER A 11 -11.25 9.57 -2.95
CA SER A 11 -12.11 8.61 -2.26
C SER A 11 -11.58 7.18 -2.40
N ALA A 12 -11.15 6.77 -3.59
CA ALA A 12 -10.54 5.46 -3.81
C ALA A 12 -9.27 5.28 -2.96
N SER A 13 -8.38 6.28 -2.91
CA SER A 13 -7.15 6.23 -2.11
C SER A 13 -7.42 6.21 -0.61
N PHE A 14 -8.41 6.97 -0.15
CA PHE A 14 -8.80 6.98 1.25
C PHE A 14 -9.34 5.62 1.71
N ILE A 15 -10.27 5.04 0.95
CA ILE A 15 -10.83 3.71 1.26
C ILE A 15 -9.77 2.64 1.12
N ALA A 16 -8.91 2.72 0.10
CA ALA A 16 -7.78 1.82 -0.07
C ALA A 16 -6.85 1.84 1.14
N GLY A 17 -6.57 3.01 1.72
CA GLY A 17 -5.77 3.14 2.95
C GLY A 17 -6.39 2.41 4.14
N ILE A 18 -7.72 2.52 4.32
CA ILE A 18 -8.45 1.81 5.38
C ILE A 18 -8.34 0.29 5.17
N ILE A 19 -8.66 -0.20 3.97
CA ILE A 19 -8.61 -1.62 3.65
C ILE A 19 -7.19 -2.16 3.81
N ASN A 20 -6.20 -1.40 3.33
CA ASN A 20 -4.80 -1.81 3.38
C ASN A 20 -4.26 -1.90 4.81
N SER A 21 -4.81 -1.10 5.73
CA SER A 21 -4.47 -1.18 7.16
C SER A 21 -5.03 -2.43 7.84
N ILE A 22 -6.15 -2.99 7.35
CA ILE A 22 -6.85 -4.13 7.97
C ILE A 22 -6.43 -5.46 7.35
N ALA A 23 -6.56 -5.61 6.03
CA ALA A 23 -6.49 -6.90 5.34
C ALA A 23 -5.38 -6.97 4.29
N GLY A 24 -4.76 -5.84 3.96
CA GLY A 24 -3.92 -5.70 2.76
C GLY A 24 -4.76 -5.72 1.47
N GLY A 25 -4.22 -5.15 0.39
CA GLY A 25 -4.88 -5.18 -0.93
C GLY A 25 -5.59 -3.90 -1.33
N GLY A 26 -5.29 -2.75 -0.72
CA GLY A 26 -5.83 -1.45 -1.14
C GLY A 26 -5.59 -1.13 -2.63
N SER A 27 -4.58 -1.76 -3.24
CA SER A 27 -4.27 -1.64 -4.67
C SER A 27 -5.42 -2.07 -5.58
N PHE A 28 -6.32 -2.95 -5.12
CA PHE A 28 -7.53 -3.32 -5.88
C PHE A 28 -8.48 -2.14 -6.11
N LEU A 29 -8.40 -1.09 -5.28
CA LEU A 29 -9.17 0.15 -5.47
C LEU A 29 -8.36 1.22 -6.21
N THR A 30 -7.11 1.46 -5.81
CA THR A 30 -6.30 2.55 -6.38
C THR A 30 -5.85 2.28 -7.80
N PHE A 31 -5.51 1.04 -8.16
CA PHE A 31 -5.05 0.72 -9.52
C PHE A 31 -6.16 0.90 -10.57
N PRO A 32 -7.37 0.31 -10.45
CA PRO A 32 -8.42 0.54 -11.43
C PRO A 32 -8.87 2.00 -11.48
N ALA A 33 -8.88 2.72 -10.35
CA ALA A 33 -9.20 4.14 -10.33
C ALA A 33 -8.20 4.96 -11.15
N LEU A 34 -6.89 4.72 -11.00
CA LEU A 34 -5.85 5.39 -11.80
C LEU A 34 -5.96 5.07 -13.29
N VAL A 35 -6.14 3.79 -13.63
CA VAL A 35 -6.35 3.35 -15.03
C VAL A 35 -7.59 4.01 -15.63
N PHE A 36 -8.67 4.11 -14.86
CA PHE A 36 -9.91 4.77 -15.29
C PHE A 36 -9.70 6.26 -15.60
N THR A 37 -8.85 6.96 -14.84
CA THR A 37 -8.47 8.36 -15.12
C THR A 37 -7.47 8.53 -16.27
N GLY A 38 -7.13 7.45 -16.99
CA GLY A 38 -6.24 7.48 -18.15
C GLY A 38 -4.75 7.38 -17.83
N VAL A 39 -4.38 7.03 -16.60
CA VAL A 39 -2.97 6.80 -16.25
C VAL A 39 -2.50 5.48 -16.90
N PRO A 40 -1.36 5.47 -17.62
CA PRO A 40 -0.82 4.24 -18.20
C PRO A 40 -0.65 3.15 -17.14
N THR A 41 -0.97 1.89 -17.48
CA THR A 41 -1.03 0.77 -16.52
C THR A 41 0.26 0.56 -15.73
N ILE A 42 1.43 0.78 -16.34
CA ILE A 42 2.73 0.69 -15.66
C ILE A 42 2.84 1.77 -14.57
N ALA A 43 2.56 3.02 -14.92
CA ALA A 43 2.58 4.13 -13.98
C ALA A 43 1.49 3.99 -12.91
N ALA A 44 0.28 3.55 -13.30
CA ALA A 44 -0.83 3.32 -12.40
C ALA A 44 -0.51 2.27 -11.34
N ASN A 45 0.18 1.18 -11.70
CA ASN A 45 0.61 0.16 -10.75
C ASN A 45 1.62 0.71 -9.74
N ALA A 46 2.65 1.42 -10.23
CA ALA A 46 3.66 2.04 -9.37
C ALA A 46 3.02 3.07 -8.42
N THR A 47 2.17 3.96 -8.93
CA THR A 47 1.47 4.97 -8.13
C THR A 47 0.50 4.32 -7.14
N SER A 48 -0.20 3.24 -7.52
CA SER A 48 -1.08 2.50 -6.63
C SER A 48 -0.32 1.93 -5.42
N ALA A 49 0.87 1.38 -5.62
CA ALA A 49 1.70 0.86 -4.53
C ALA A 49 2.11 1.96 -3.53
N VAL A 50 2.42 3.16 -4.04
CA VAL A 50 2.72 4.33 -3.19
C VAL A 50 1.46 4.83 -2.47
N ALA A 51 0.31 4.84 -3.15
CA ALA A 51 -0.95 5.32 -2.58
C ALA A 51 -1.41 4.52 -1.36
N VAL A 52 -1.14 3.20 -1.32
CA VAL A 52 -1.50 2.34 -0.18
C VAL A 52 -0.49 2.36 0.97
N PHE A 53 0.71 2.93 0.75
CA PHE A 53 1.79 2.96 1.73
C PHE A 53 1.39 3.53 3.10
N PRO A 54 0.62 4.63 3.21
CA PRO A 54 0.15 5.14 4.50
C PRO A 54 -0.67 4.12 5.28
N GLY A 55 -1.44 3.25 4.61
CA GLY A 55 -2.20 2.17 5.25
C GLY A 55 -1.31 1.07 5.85
N TYR A 56 -0.17 0.76 5.20
CA TYR A 56 0.82 -0.14 5.80
C TYR A 56 1.49 0.50 7.01
N LEU A 57 1.87 1.78 6.90
CA LEU A 57 2.50 2.52 7.98
C LEU A 57 1.57 2.63 9.19
N SER A 58 0.29 2.94 8.97
CA SER A 58 -0.70 3.02 10.06
C SER A 58 -0.91 1.66 10.73
N GLY A 59 -0.95 0.57 9.97
CA GLY A 59 -1.03 -0.78 10.53
C GLY A 59 0.20 -1.13 11.38
N ALA A 60 1.40 -0.86 10.87
CA ALA A 60 2.65 -1.11 11.59
C ALA A 60 2.75 -0.29 12.88
N LEU A 61 2.34 0.99 12.85
CA LEU A 61 2.30 1.85 14.03
C LEU A 61 1.19 1.43 15.01
N GLY A 62 0.03 1.04 14.50
CA GLY A 62 -1.11 0.56 15.30
C GLY A 62 -0.78 -0.68 16.11
N PHE A 63 0.01 -1.59 15.53
CA PHE A 63 0.49 -2.82 16.18
C PHE A 63 1.92 -2.70 16.75
N ALA A 64 2.43 -1.49 16.96
CA ALA A 64 3.82 -1.30 17.36
C ALA A 64 4.17 -1.89 18.73
N LYS A 65 3.19 -2.07 19.63
CA LYS A 65 3.41 -2.67 20.95
C LYS A 65 3.54 -4.19 20.82
N GLU A 66 2.65 -4.81 20.08
CA GLU A 66 2.59 -6.23 19.77
C GLU A 66 3.85 -6.66 18.99
N LEU A 67 4.31 -5.82 18.04
CA LEU A 67 5.55 -6.05 17.31
C LEU A 67 6.79 -6.02 18.22
N LYS A 68 6.78 -5.25 19.31
CA LYS A 68 7.89 -5.21 20.29
C LYS A 68 7.96 -6.46 21.16
N GLU A 69 6.82 -7.10 21.40
CA GLU A 69 6.73 -8.36 22.16
C GLU A 69 7.13 -9.58 21.31
N TYR A 70 7.13 -9.44 19.98
CA TYR A 70 7.52 -10.50 19.05
C TYR A 70 9.04 -10.80 19.14
N PRO A 71 9.47 -12.08 19.01
CA PRO A 71 10.88 -12.45 19.09
C PRO A 71 11.75 -11.70 18.07
N LYS A 72 12.75 -10.95 18.56
CA LYS A 72 13.61 -10.08 17.73
C LYS A 72 14.27 -10.81 16.56
N SER A 73 14.72 -12.05 16.76
CA SER A 73 15.37 -12.85 15.71
C SER A 73 14.42 -13.15 14.55
N LYS A 74 13.17 -13.53 14.85
CA LYS A 74 12.14 -13.78 13.84
C LYS A 74 11.68 -12.49 13.17
N PHE A 75 11.54 -11.41 13.95
CA PHE A 75 11.19 -10.10 13.41
C PHE A 75 12.21 -9.61 12.38
N LEU A 76 13.51 -9.69 12.71
CA LEU A 76 14.59 -9.31 11.80
C LEU A 76 14.60 -10.18 10.54
N LEU A 77 14.39 -11.49 10.68
CA LEU A 77 14.28 -12.39 9.53
C LEU A 77 13.14 -11.96 8.59
N LEU A 78 11.96 -11.65 9.13
CA LEU A 78 10.82 -11.20 8.34
C LEU A 78 11.10 -9.87 7.62
N ILE A 79 11.76 -8.92 8.29
CA ILE A 79 12.20 -7.67 7.66
C ILE A 79 13.17 -7.95 6.52
N THR A 80 14.20 -8.78 6.73
CA THR A 80 15.18 -9.10 5.70
C THR A 80 14.52 -9.77 4.49
N LEU A 81 13.65 -10.75 4.72
CA LEU A 81 12.90 -11.41 3.65
C LEU A 81 11.99 -10.43 2.90
N SER A 82 11.34 -9.50 3.61
CA SER A 82 10.48 -8.48 3.01
C SER A 82 11.26 -7.50 2.13
N ILE A 83 12.45 -7.09 2.58
CA ILE A 83 13.35 -6.21 1.81
C ILE A 83 13.87 -6.96 0.58
N MET A 84 14.34 -8.20 0.74
CA MET A 84 14.84 -9.00 -0.37
C MET A 84 13.75 -9.27 -1.42
N GLY A 85 12.55 -9.62 -0.98
CA GLY A 85 11.39 -9.80 -1.86
C GLY A 85 10.97 -8.50 -2.54
N GLY A 86 10.98 -7.38 -1.82
CA GLY A 86 10.67 -6.06 -2.37
C GLY A 86 11.65 -5.62 -3.45
N ILE A 87 12.96 -5.74 -3.18
CA ILE A 87 14.01 -5.43 -4.17
C ILE A 87 13.89 -6.37 -5.37
N GLY A 88 13.83 -7.68 -5.12
CA GLY A 88 13.77 -8.69 -6.18
C GLY A 88 12.51 -8.63 -7.04
N GLY A 89 11.37 -8.22 -6.48
CA GLY A 89 10.12 -8.04 -7.23
C GLY A 89 9.99 -6.68 -7.92
N SER A 90 10.81 -5.69 -7.53
CA SER A 90 10.81 -4.35 -8.15
C SER A 90 11.75 -4.21 -9.35
N LEU A 91 12.70 -5.14 -9.50
CA LEU A 91 13.66 -5.23 -10.61
C LEU A 91 13.09 -6.07 -11.77
#